data_AF-M5EFD0-F1
#
_entry.id   AF-M5EFD0-F1
#
_cell.length_a   1.000
_cell.length_b   1.000
_cell.length_c   1.000
_cell.angle_alpha   90.00
_cell.angle_beta   90.00
_cell.angle_gamma   90.00
#
_symmetry.space_group_name_H-M   'P 1'
#
loop_
_entity.id
_entity.type
_entity.pdbx_description
1 polymer ?
#
loop_
_entity_poly.entity_id
_entity_poly.type
_entity_poly.pdbx_seq_one_letter_code
_entity_poly.pdbx_strand_id
1 'polypeptide(L)'
;MNPRHADEESLAELNTEFNLPKITVVGHSHIDVAWLWKLLHTREKCSRSFSTVLKLMDEYPEYTFVQSSPQLYKFIKEDYPEIYAKIKEKIKEGKWEVTGGMWVEADCNLTSGESLVRQFLHGHQFIKEEFEIVLEYFMAAGCIWLFLGFTTDN
;
A
#
# COMPACT_ATOMS: atom_id res chain seq x y z
N MET A 1 9.72 26.29 -21.77
CA MET A 1 8.65 25.40 -22.25
C MET A 1 7.95 24.87 -21.01
N ASN A 2 6.74 25.35 -20.72
CA ASN A 2 6.00 25.04 -19.49
C ASN A 2 5.06 23.87 -19.79
N PRO A 3 5.23 22.68 -19.20
CA PRO A 3 4.50 21.46 -19.56
C PRO A 3 3.03 21.43 -19.07
N ARG A 4 2.45 22.56 -18.67
CA ARG A 4 1.11 22.65 -18.05
C ARG A 4 -0.07 22.84 -19.01
N HIS A 5 0.15 22.70 -20.32
CA HIS A 5 -0.91 22.77 -21.31
C HIS A 5 -0.72 21.57 -22.24
N ALA A 6 -1.05 20.37 -21.76
CA ALA A 6 -1.52 19.36 -22.69
C ALA A 6 -2.88 19.86 -23.15
N ASP A 7 -2.98 20.20 -24.43
CA ASP A 7 -4.12 20.90 -25.00
C ASP A 7 -5.39 20.04 -24.81
N GLU A 8 -6.37 20.52 -24.04
CA GLU A 8 -7.61 19.78 -23.75
C GLU A 8 -8.35 19.36 -25.04
N GLU A 9 -8.18 20.13 -26.12
CA GLU A 9 -8.66 19.80 -27.48
C GLU A 9 -8.03 18.50 -28.03
N SER A 10 -6.75 18.23 -27.79
CA SER A 10 -6.09 17.02 -28.31
C SER A 10 -6.54 15.74 -27.62
N LEU A 11 -7.09 15.85 -26.40
CA LEU A 11 -7.63 14.73 -25.63
C LEU A 11 -9.09 14.43 -25.99
N ALA A 12 -9.84 15.44 -26.44
CA ALA A 12 -11.23 15.29 -26.86
C ALA A 12 -11.36 14.51 -28.19
N GLU A 13 -10.34 14.56 -29.06
CA GLU A 13 -10.31 13.81 -30.33
C GLU A 13 -10.08 12.30 -30.16
N LEU A 14 -9.78 11.81 -28.95
CA LEU A 14 -9.54 10.40 -28.65
C LEU A 14 -10.81 9.62 -28.26
N ASN A 15 -11.95 9.99 -28.82
CA ASN A 15 -13.23 9.29 -28.63
C ASN A 15 -13.83 9.06 -30.04
N THR A 16 -14.09 7.86 -30.53
CA THR A 16 -14.55 6.62 -29.90
C THR A 16 -14.54 5.52 -30.96
N GLU A 17 -14.12 4.29 -30.63
CA GLU A 17 -14.72 3.01 -31.10
C GLU A 17 -13.89 1.74 -30.79
N PHE A 18 -12.96 1.75 -29.83
CA PHE A 18 -12.31 0.52 -29.38
C PHE A 18 -12.06 0.53 -27.87
N ASN A 19 -12.43 -0.58 -27.22
CA ASN A 19 -12.16 -1.02 -25.85
C ASN A 19 -11.12 -0.17 -25.09
N LEU A 20 -11.53 1.00 -24.58
CA LEU A 20 -10.62 1.92 -23.91
C LEU A 20 -10.14 1.29 -22.59
N PRO A 21 -8.83 1.38 -22.27
CA PRO A 21 -8.31 0.81 -21.05
C PRO A 21 -8.90 1.53 -19.83
N LYS A 22 -9.45 0.76 -18.88
CA LYS A 22 -9.85 1.29 -17.57
C LYS A 22 -8.59 1.54 -16.73
N ILE A 23 -8.22 2.81 -16.57
CA ILE A 23 -7.09 3.20 -15.72
C ILE A 23 -7.61 3.45 -14.31
N THR A 24 -7.01 2.76 -13.32
CA THR A 24 -7.27 2.98 -11.90
C THR A 24 -6.00 3.49 -11.25
N VAL A 25 -6.09 4.59 -10.49
CA VAL A 25 -4.95 5.21 -9.82
C VAL A 25 -5.18 5.13 -8.32
N VAL A 26 -4.19 4.62 -7.60
CA VAL A 26 -4.24 4.44 -6.15
C VAL A 26 -2.97 5.03 -5.54
N GLY A 27 -3.10 5.76 -4.43
CA GLY A 27 -1.96 6.27 -3.69
C GLY A 27 -1.23 5.15 -2.95
N HIS A 28 0.09 5.07 -3.04
CA HIS A 28 0.90 4.10 -2.31
C HIS A 28 2.12 4.80 -1.70
N SER A 29 2.49 4.43 -0.47
CA SER A 29 3.72 4.90 0.17
C SER A 29 4.57 3.72 0.61
N HIS A 30 5.57 3.41 -0.22
CA HIS A 30 6.59 2.43 0.13
C HIS A 30 7.52 3.01 1.21
N ILE A 31 7.62 2.32 2.35
CA ILE A 31 8.48 2.72 3.46
C ILE A 31 9.30 1.51 3.89
N ASP A 32 10.61 1.55 3.61
CA ASP A 32 11.55 0.56 4.09
C ASP A 32 11.61 0.55 5.63
N VAL A 33 11.41 -0.63 6.21
CA VAL A 33 11.46 -0.80 7.67
C VAL A 33 12.84 -0.45 8.20
N ALA A 34 13.90 -0.93 7.55
CA ALA A 34 15.28 -0.57 7.85
C ALA A 34 16.13 -0.65 6.59
N TRP A 35 16.55 0.51 6.08
CA TRP A 35 17.45 0.61 4.94
C TRP A 35 18.62 1.54 5.27
N LEU A 36 18.59 2.80 4.80
CA LEU A 36 19.61 3.81 5.10
C LEU A 36 19.39 4.54 6.45
N TRP A 37 18.43 4.09 7.25
CA TRP A 37 18.08 4.69 8.53
C TRP A 37 17.75 3.63 9.59
N LYS A 38 17.83 4.04 10.86
CA LYS A 38 17.46 3.21 12.01
C LYS A 38 15.94 3.09 12.14
N LEU A 39 15.48 2.03 12.81
CA LEU A 39 14.06 1.77 13.07
C LEU A 39 13.31 2.94 13.73
N LEU A 40 13.97 3.69 14.63
CA LEU A 40 13.39 4.87 15.26
C LEU A 40 12.93 5.91 14.23
N HIS A 41 13.71 6.14 13.18
CA HIS A 41 13.35 7.07 12.11
C HIS A 41 12.24 6.51 11.22
N THR A 42 12.14 5.19 11.06
CA THR A 42 11.01 4.55 10.36
C THR A 42 9.70 4.87 11.07
N ARG A 43 9.68 4.76 12.40
CA ARG A 43 8.49 5.05 13.22
C ARG A 43 8.02 6.51 13.02
N GLU A 44 8.96 7.46 13.03
CA GLU A 44 8.67 8.88 12.71
C GLU A 44 8.21 9.09 11.26
N LYS A 45 8.86 8.43 10.30
CA LYS A 45 8.47 8.49 8.88
C LYS A 45 7.05 7.97 8.66
N CYS A 46 6.70 6.84 9.25
CA CYS A 46 5.34 6.30 9.17
C CYS A 46 4.32 7.29 9.73
N SER A 47 4.59 7.88 10.89
CA SER A 47 3.68 8.83 11.52
C SER A 47 3.42 10.04 10.63
N ARG A 48 4.49 10.63 10.08
CA ARG A 48 4.39 11.78 9.16
C ARG A 48 3.68 11.44 7.85
N SER A 49 4.03 10.31 7.24
CA SER A 49 3.42 9.88 5.97
C SER A 49 1.93 9.60 6.16
N PHE A 50 1.55 8.82 7.17
CA PHE A 50 0.15 8.46 7.39
C PHE A 50 -0.69 9.65 7.82
N SER A 51 -0.17 10.57 8.64
CA SER A 51 -0.87 11.81 8.97
C SER A 51 -1.15 12.66 7.73
N THR A 52 -0.20 12.71 6.79
CA THR A 52 -0.37 13.43 5.53
C THR A 52 -1.42 12.76 4.65
N VAL A 53 -1.38 11.44 4.52
CA VAL A 53 -2.37 10.65 3.76
C VAL A 53 -3.78 10.84 4.35
N LEU A 54 -3.93 10.77 5.67
CA LEU A 54 -5.22 11.01 6.34
C LEU A 54 -5.77 12.40 6.03
N LYS A 55 -4.92 13.43 6.10
CA LYS A 55 -5.32 14.80 5.73
C LYS A 55 -5.72 14.90 4.25
N LEU A 56 -4.99 14.26 3.35
CA LEU A 56 -5.32 14.21 1.92
C LEU A 56 -6.66 13.50 1.67
N MET A 57 -6.98 12.44 2.42
CA MET A 57 -8.28 11.76 2.33
C MET A 57 -9.45 12.63 2.79
N ASP A 58 -9.21 13.55 3.73
CA ASP A 58 -10.21 14.51 4.19
C ASP A 58 -10.41 15.64 3.18
N GLU A 59 -9.35 16.06 2.48
CA GLU A 59 -9.41 17.10 1.44
C GLU A 59 -9.94 16.58 0.09
N TYR A 60 -9.62 15.33 -0.28
CA TYR A 60 -9.97 14.70 -1.56
C TYR A 60 -10.77 13.42 -1.32
N PRO A 61 -12.11 13.47 -1.37
CA PRO A 61 -12.97 12.33 -1.04
C PRO A 61 -12.77 11.09 -1.94
N GLU A 62 -12.32 11.28 -3.18
CA GLU A 62 -12.02 10.26 -4.18
C GLU A 62 -10.66 9.58 -4.00
N TYR A 63 -9.83 10.07 -3.09
CA TYR A 63 -8.49 9.56 -2.87
C TYR A 63 -8.51 8.24 -2.10
N THR A 64 -8.08 7.17 -2.78
CA THR A 64 -7.83 5.85 -2.18
C THR A 64 -6.34 5.67 -1.95
N PHE A 65 -5.99 5.12 -0.78
CA PHE A 65 -4.62 4.81 -0.43
C PHE A 65 -4.47 3.33 -0.10
N VAL A 66 -3.34 2.77 -0.49
CA VAL A 66 -2.98 1.39 -0.24
C VAL A 66 -1.68 1.32 0.55
N GLN A 67 -1.61 0.39 1.50
CA GLN A 67 -0.37 0.12 2.22
C GLN A 67 -0.16 -1.36 2.51
N SER A 68 1.07 -1.82 2.25
CA SER A 68 1.45 -3.22 2.08
C SER A 68 2.05 -3.91 3.32
N SER A 69 2.45 -3.16 4.35
CA SER A 69 3.29 -3.69 5.42
C SER A 69 2.61 -3.67 6.81
N PRO A 70 2.12 -4.82 7.32
CA PRO A 70 1.59 -5.02 8.67
C PRO A 70 2.46 -4.43 9.79
N GLN A 71 3.78 -4.61 9.69
CA GLN A 71 4.74 -4.13 10.68
C GLN A 71 4.66 -2.60 10.91
N LEU A 72 4.33 -1.82 9.86
CA LEU A 72 4.20 -0.36 9.99
C LEU A 72 2.95 0.02 10.78
N TYR A 73 1.84 -0.71 10.60
CA TYR A 73 0.65 -0.52 11.42
C TYR A 73 0.91 -0.87 12.88
N LYS A 74 1.70 -1.93 13.15
CA LYS A 74 2.09 -2.27 14.52
C LYS A 74 2.87 -1.12 15.19
N PHE A 75 3.83 -0.52 14.48
CA PHE A 75 4.58 0.63 15.00
C PHE A 75 3.68 1.83 15.31
N ILE A 76 2.73 2.13 14.43
CA ILE A 76 1.80 3.25 14.64
C ILE A 76 0.79 2.96 15.74
N LYS A 77 0.33 1.72 15.88
CA LYS A 77 -0.51 1.28 16.99
C LYS A 77 0.18 1.47 18.34
N GLU A 78 1.48 1.18 18.42
CA GLU A 78 2.28 1.31 19.63
C GLU A 78 2.60 2.78 19.97
N ASP A 79 3.08 3.57 19.00
CA ASP A 79 3.56 4.94 19.26
C ASP A 79 2.49 6.02 19.17
N TYR A 80 1.58 5.88 18.21
CA TYR A 80 0.61 6.92 17.83
C TYR A 80 -0.80 6.33 17.73
N PRO A 81 -1.38 5.87 18.86
CA PRO A 81 -2.68 5.19 18.87
C PRO A 81 -3.82 6.05 18.31
N GLU A 82 -3.73 7.38 18.41
CA GLU A 82 -4.70 8.31 17.83
C GLU A 82 -4.71 8.27 16.29
N ILE A 83 -3.53 8.22 15.68
CA ILE A 83 -3.39 8.09 14.22
C ILE A 83 -3.91 6.71 13.80
N TYR A 84 -3.56 5.67 14.55
CA TYR A 84 -4.02 4.32 14.29
C TYR A 84 -5.55 4.19 14.30
N ALA A 85 -6.22 4.83 15.27
CA ALA A 85 -7.69 4.84 15.34
C ALA A 85 -8.33 5.45 14.08
N LYS A 86 -7.80 6.57 13.59
CA LYS A 86 -8.24 7.20 12.35
C LYS A 86 -8.01 6.32 11.13
N ILE A 87 -6.87 5.63 11.07
CA ILE A 87 -6.59 4.65 10.01
C ILE A 87 -7.64 3.54 10.02
N LYS A 88 -7.98 2.98 11.21
CA LYS A 88 -9.04 1.95 11.31
C LYS A 88 -10.39 2.44 10.80
N GLU A 89 -10.74 3.70 11.06
CA GLU A 89 -11.96 4.31 10.53
C GLU A 89 -11.93 4.38 8.99
N LYS A 90 -10.84 4.91 8.41
CA LYS A 90 -10.68 4.99 6.95
C LYS A 90 -10.62 3.62 6.25
N ILE A 91 -10.13 2.59 6.94
CA ILE A 91 -10.18 1.20 6.47
C ILE A 91 -11.63 0.70 6.40
N LYS A 92 -12.44 0.97 7.44
CA LYS A 92 -13.86 0.62 7.45
C LYS A 92 -14.67 1.38 6.39
N GLU A 93 -14.27 2.61 6.08
CA GLU A 93 -14.84 3.40 4.98
C GLU A 93 -14.44 2.88 3.59
N GLY A 94 -13.46 1.98 3.49
CA GLY A 94 -12.95 1.46 2.22
C GLY A 94 -12.03 2.43 1.45
N LYS A 95 -11.60 3.54 2.06
CA LYS A 95 -10.66 4.50 1.46
C LYS A 95 -9.20 4.12 1.69
N TRP A 96 -8.96 3.39 2.77
CA TRP A 96 -7.64 2.87 3.11
C TRP A 96 -7.62 1.36 2.92
N GLU A 97 -6.96 0.90 1.86
CA GLU A 97 -6.82 -0.51 1.56
C GLU A 97 -5.57 -1.07 2.23
N VAL A 98 -5.78 -2.09 3.05
CA VAL A 98 -4.70 -2.89 3.60
C VAL A 98 -4.36 -3.96 2.57
N THR A 99 -3.12 -3.97 2.09
CA THR A 99 -2.63 -5.02 1.18
C THR A 99 -1.35 -5.62 1.75
N GLY A 100 -0.79 -6.57 1.02
CA GLY A 100 0.47 -7.22 1.38
C GLY A 100 0.24 -8.35 2.38
N GLY A 101 0.38 -9.57 1.86
CA GLY A 101 0.19 -10.80 2.64
C GLY A 101 1.33 -11.11 3.61
N MET A 102 2.50 -10.49 3.44
CA MET A 102 3.67 -10.71 4.29
C MET A 102 3.71 -9.72 5.46
N TRP A 103 4.37 -10.08 6.55
CA TRP A 103 4.57 -9.22 7.72
C TRP A 103 5.40 -7.96 7.39
N VAL A 104 6.43 -8.13 6.57
CA VAL A 104 7.19 -7.07 5.89
C VAL A 104 7.38 -7.48 4.43
N GLU A 105 7.70 -6.54 3.54
CA GLU A 105 8.10 -6.86 2.16
C GLU A 105 9.50 -7.54 2.15
N ALA A 106 9.52 -8.83 2.49
CA ALA A 106 10.75 -9.60 2.66
C ALA A 106 11.40 -9.93 1.30
N ASP A 107 12.72 -10.04 1.31
CA ASP A 107 13.47 -10.59 0.18
C ASP A 107 13.05 -12.05 -0.07
N CYS A 108 12.72 -12.39 -1.31
CA CYS A 108 12.23 -13.74 -1.65
C CYS A 108 13.32 -14.69 -2.15
N ASN A 109 14.56 -14.22 -2.33
CA ASN A 109 15.65 -15.01 -2.91
C ASN A 109 16.56 -15.60 -1.82
N LEU A 110 16.84 -14.84 -0.76
CA LEU A 110 17.72 -15.27 0.33
C LEU A 110 16.98 -16.01 1.45
N THR A 111 15.69 -15.71 1.65
CA THR A 111 14.90 -16.30 2.73
C THR A 111 14.58 -17.76 2.46
N SER A 112 14.69 -18.60 3.50
CA SER A 112 14.19 -19.97 3.43
C SER A 112 12.66 -20.01 3.26
N GLY A 113 12.15 -21.13 2.71
CA GLY A 113 10.71 -21.33 2.55
C GLY A 113 9.93 -21.22 3.86
N GLU A 114 10.45 -21.77 4.96
CA GLU A 114 9.85 -21.64 6.29
C GLU A 114 9.75 -20.17 6.74
N SER A 115 10.79 -19.36 6.48
CA SER A 115 10.75 -17.94 6.79
C SER A 115 9.69 -17.21 5.98
N LEU A 116 9.54 -17.52 4.69
CA LEU A 116 8.49 -16.94 3.84
C LEU A 116 7.09 -17.34 4.32
N VAL A 117 6.88 -18.62 4.66
CA VAL A 117 5.60 -19.09 5.23
C VAL A 117 5.27 -18.32 6.51
N ARG A 118 6.25 -18.06 7.38
CA ARG A 118 6.07 -17.24 8.58
C ARG A 118 5.75 -15.78 8.28
N GLN A 119 6.37 -15.20 7.25
CA GLN A 119 6.01 -13.85 6.80
C GLN A 119 4.52 -13.77 6.46
N PHE A 120 4.02 -14.74 5.69
CA PHE A 120 2.60 -14.79 5.34
C PHE A 120 1.71 -15.05 6.54
N LEU A 121 2.06 -16.04 7.37
CA LEU A 121 1.27 -16.42 8.54
C LEU A 121 1.09 -15.23 9.50
N HIS A 122 2.19 -14.57 9.85
CA HIS A 122 2.15 -13.43 10.77
C HIS A 122 1.46 -12.20 10.15
N GLY A 123 1.68 -11.94 8.85
CA GLY A 123 1.00 -10.85 8.15
C GLY A 123 -0.52 -11.02 8.12
N HIS A 124 -0.99 -12.18 7.68
CA HIS A 124 -2.42 -12.49 7.60
C HIS A 124 -3.07 -12.54 8.98
N GLN A 125 -2.42 -13.15 9.97
CA GLN A 125 -2.96 -13.23 11.32
C GLN A 125 -3.19 -11.83 11.91
N PHE A 126 -2.21 -10.94 11.80
CA PHE A 126 -2.35 -9.59 12.33
C PHE A 126 -3.43 -8.78 11.62
N ILE A 127 -3.51 -8.85 10.29
CA ILE A 127 -4.55 -8.12 9.55
C ILE A 127 -5.94 -8.63 9.92
N LYS A 128 -6.10 -9.96 10.04
CA LYS A 128 -7.35 -10.58 10.45
C LYS A 128 -7.75 -10.19 11.86
N GLU A 129 -6.81 -10.20 12.81
CA GLU A 129 -7.06 -9.84 14.21
C GLU A 129 -7.37 -8.35 14.38
N GLU A 130 -6.70 -7.48 13.64
CA GLU A 130 -6.86 -6.03 13.81
C GLU A 130 -7.99 -5.43 12.99
N PHE A 131 -8.18 -5.88 11.75
CA PHE A 131 -9.07 -5.24 10.78
C PHE A 131 -10.20 -6.16 10.31
N GLU A 132 -10.23 -7.43 10.73
CA GLU A 132 -11.24 -8.42 10.31
C GLU A 132 -11.27 -8.65 8.79
N ILE A 133 -10.17 -8.33 8.11
CA ILE A 133 -9.99 -8.49 6.65
C ILE A 133 -9.23 -9.77 6.37
N VAL A 134 -9.66 -10.50 5.33
CA VAL A 134 -8.90 -11.60 4.74
C VAL A 134 -8.30 -11.10 3.44
N LEU A 135 -6.97 -11.16 3.33
CA LEU A 135 -6.27 -10.79 2.11
C LEU A 135 -6.39 -11.91 1.07
N GLU A 136 -6.84 -11.55 -0.13
CA GLU A 136 -6.85 -12.46 -1.30
C GLU A 136 -5.63 -12.26 -2.21
N TYR A 137 -5.03 -11.07 -2.17
CA TYR A 137 -3.95 -10.69 -3.08
C TYR A 137 -2.67 -10.32 -2.33
N PHE A 138 -1.54 -10.70 -2.93
CA PHE A 138 -0.21 -10.40 -2.43
C PHE A 138 0.41 -9.21 -3.18
N MET A 139 1.04 -8.32 -2.44
CA MET A 139 1.82 -7.21 -2.97
C MET A 139 3.20 -7.21 -2.29
N ALA A 140 4.25 -7.10 -3.10
CA ALA A 140 5.61 -6.85 -2.64
C ALA A 140 6.29 -5.85 -3.58
N ALA A 141 6.27 -4.57 -3.22
CA ALA A 141 6.81 -3.50 -4.06
C ALA A 141 8.33 -3.32 -3.93
N GLY A 142 8.91 -3.69 -2.78
CA GLY A 142 10.34 -3.57 -2.47
C GLY A 142 11.15 -4.85 -2.63
N CYS A 143 10.53 -5.97 -3.03
CA CYS A 143 11.28 -7.21 -3.24
C CYS A 143 12.10 -7.11 -4.53
N ILE A 144 13.43 -7.17 -4.39
CA ILE A 144 14.36 -7.27 -5.52
C ILE A 144 14.07 -8.58 -6.26
N TRP A 145 13.74 -8.48 -7.56
CA TRP A 145 13.49 -9.62 -8.46
C TRP A 145 12.31 -10.53 -8.10
N LEU A 146 11.13 -9.97 -7.85
CA LEU A 146 9.90 -10.77 -7.90
C LEU A 146 9.45 -10.97 -9.36
N PHE A 147 9.96 -12.01 -10.04
CA PHE A 147 9.38 -12.48 -11.30
C PHE A 147 8.14 -13.33 -10.99
N LEU A 148 7.04 -12.69 -10.59
CA LEU A 148 5.72 -13.32 -10.67
C LEU A 148 5.15 -13.02 -12.05
N GLY A 149 5.43 -13.91 -13.00
CA GLY A 149 4.60 -14.01 -14.19
C GLY A 149 3.21 -14.43 -13.76
N PHE A 150 2.26 -13.49 -13.73
CA PHE A 150 0.85 -13.83 -13.66
C PHE A 150 0.46 -14.38 -15.03
N THR A 151 0.48 -15.71 -15.18
CA THR A 151 -0.36 -16.36 -16.19
C THR A 151 -1.79 -16.22 -15.70
N THR A 152 -2.53 -15.25 -16.23
CA THR A 152 -3.98 -15.29 -16.18
C THR A 152 -4.42 -16.42 -17.11
N ASP A 153 -4.57 -17.62 -16.56
CA ASP A 153 -5.40 -18.65 -17.18
C ASP A 153 -6.85 -18.24 -16.96
N ASN A 154 -7.43 -17.57 -17.97
CA ASN A 154 -8.83 -17.69 -18.39
C ASN A 154 -9.05 -16.99 -19.73
#